data_AF-A0A0B7G2S8-F1
#
_entry.id   AF-A0A0B7G2S8-F1
#
_cell.length_a   1.000
_cell.length_b   1.000
_cell.length_c   1.000
_cell.angle_alpha   90.00
_cell.angle_beta   90.00
_cell.angle_gamma   90.00
#
_symmetry.space_group_name_H-M   'P 1'
#
loop_
_entity.id
_entity.type
_entity.pdbx_description
1 polymer ?
#
loop_
_entity_poly.entity_id
_entity_poly.type
_entity_poly.pdbx_seq_one_letter_code
_entity_poly.pdbx_strand_id
1 'polypeptide(L)'
;MVWLSKNVFVLQLVGAAFSSLVHASDLDTIYTRQTELIISTTRVWNGKIQNYIDTLKPDGTWSAINYASGCTARRSSWPASGHWSRLLEMTVAYRGGLPRYKNNAQLRSAIHKAMEYWFNHDYSTIGDGSCMDREQFSGHHCPCGTPGLWGPNWYSNVILIPTRVGKVCVLLRSELTTDELAKCTLMTARAYAPFYRNPQPGYLSGANIMDIAVIGIMAGLLENDRTGNTTRVADAYERVHLQALVQSTDRVDGIKPDGSFQQHGGLIYNGNYGKDFSNSFMQLGLLALDTQFQAGKKVQDAFGRWFEGAKWMTYTNVMNNVVHWDLSVIGRFISYPVADGRASADLRMDLSQITKLGKAWHQRDLIDFGSKLTGSGDNSANSGRLVGSRMFWNSDYMVHRTADTVTTVKMVSTRTTTSECVNSENPFGFHFSDGVSYTYSTGAEYEDIFAGMDYSMPPGVTTDYAATKLECSTATRTGTDSYAGGVQANDVGMAAMRYVNPLSKSFSFYKAWFFFPNNVQHVLISNIQQPSKSSTPVFSVLDQRLRSGDVYLNGEPLYGSGNFTETDTLWHGGTGYTFPPDQAISASVS
;
A
#
# COMPACT_ATOMS: atom_id res chain seq x y z
N MET A 1 -44.06 8.52 89.24
CA MET A 1 -43.69 7.15 89.66
C MET A 1 -42.90 6.53 88.51
N VAL A 2 -41.58 6.38 88.65
CA VAL A 2 -40.88 5.13 89.01
C VAL A 2 -40.39 4.38 87.74
N TRP A 3 -39.06 4.44 87.55
CA TRP A 3 -38.13 3.42 87.03
C TRP A 3 -37.94 3.10 85.52
N LEU A 4 -36.79 3.58 85.01
CA LEU A 4 -35.63 2.86 84.42
C LEU A 4 -35.84 1.52 83.67
N SER A 5 -35.34 1.45 82.42
CA SER A 5 -34.20 0.57 82.05
C SER A 5 -33.65 0.87 80.65
N LYS A 6 -32.31 0.92 80.55
CA LYS A 6 -31.49 1.11 79.35
C LYS A 6 -31.52 -0.15 78.46
N ASN A 7 -31.51 0.03 77.13
CA ASN A 7 -31.00 -0.97 76.18
C ASN A 7 -30.07 -0.31 75.16
N VAL A 8 -28.92 -0.93 74.98
CA VAL A 8 -27.75 -0.52 74.20
C VAL A 8 -28.01 -0.77 72.71
N PHE A 9 -27.77 0.24 71.87
CA PHE A 9 -27.73 0.07 70.40
C PHE A 9 -26.38 -0.50 69.99
N VAL A 10 -26.38 -1.68 69.38
CA VAL A 10 -25.24 -2.26 68.67
C VAL A 10 -25.23 -1.70 67.25
N LEU A 11 -24.20 -0.92 66.90
CA LEU A 11 -23.96 -0.44 65.54
C LEU A 11 -23.19 -1.53 64.77
N GLN A 12 -23.85 -2.23 63.85
CA GLN A 12 -23.17 -3.08 62.88
C GLN A 12 -22.68 -2.25 61.70
N LEU A 13 -21.36 -2.07 61.61
CA LEU A 13 -20.66 -1.55 60.45
C LEU A 13 -20.56 -2.66 59.39
N VAL A 14 -21.35 -2.55 58.32
CA VAL A 14 -21.15 -3.35 57.10
C VAL A 14 -20.21 -2.55 56.19
N GLY A 15 -18.93 -2.94 56.17
CA GLY A 15 -17.97 -2.42 55.21
C GLY A 15 -18.22 -3.02 53.84
N ALA A 16 -18.78 -2.23 52.92
CA ALA A 16 -18.82 -2.56 51.51
C ALA A 16 -17.42 -2.32 50.91
N ALA A 17 -16.66 -3.39 50.68
CA ALA A 17 -15.46 -3.35 49.87
C ALA A 17 -15.87 -3.13 48.41
N PHE A 18 -15.89 -1.88 47.96
CA PHE A 18 -15.89 -1.58 46.53
C PHE A 18 -14.49 -1.91 45.99
N SER A 19 -14.35 -3.10 45.41
CA SER A 19 -13.23 -3.38 44.51
C SER A 19 -13.39 -2.51 43.26
N SER A 20 -12.77 -1.33 43.28
CA SER A 20 -12.59 -0.49 42.11
C SER A 20 -11.64 -1.22 41.16
N LEU A 21 -12.20 -1.91 40.16
CA LEU A 21 -11.46 -2.26 38.96
C LEU A 21 -11.07 -0.92 38.31
N VAL A 22 -9.81 -0.52 38.48
CA VAL A 22 -9.25 0.64 37.78
C VAL A 22 -9.19 0.25 36.31
N HIS A 23 -10.13 0.76 35.51
CA HIS A 23 -10.03 0.67 34.06
C HIS A 23 -8.79 1.46 33.63
N ALA A 24 -7.91 0.81 32.86
CA ALA A 24 -6.77 1.49 32.24
C ALA A 24 -7.28 2.65 31.37
N SER A 25 -6.56 3.78 31.34
CA SER A 25 -6.94 4.87 30.46
C SER A 25 -6.82 4.44 28.99
N ASP A 26 -7.54 5.13 28.09
CA ASP A 26 -7.38 4.90 26.65
C ASP A 26 -5.94 5.04 26.20
N LEU A 27 -5.19 5.99 26.77
CA LEU A 27 -3.76 6.16 26.52
C LEU A 27 -2.93 4.95 26.96
N ASP A 28 -3.26 4.35 28.10
CA ASP A 28 -2.59 3.13 28.56
C ASP A 28 -2.92 1.93 27.67
N THR A 29 -4.15 1.87 27.15
CA THR A 29 -4.55 0.86 26.17
C THR A 29 -3.76 1.01 24.86
N ILE A 30 -3.66 2.23 24.33
CA ILE A 30 -2.83 2.53 23.15
C ILE A 30 -1.36 2.18 23.44
N TYR A 31 -0.83 2.57 24.59
CA TYR A 31 0.53 2.28 25.01
C TYR A 31 0.82 0.78 25.00
N THR A 32 0.02 -0.02 25.71
CA THR A 32 0.20 -1.47 25.80
C THR A 32 0.19 -2.09 24.42
N ARG A 33 -0.85 -1.83 23.61
CA ARG A 33 -0.97 -2.41 22.27
C ARG A 33 0.17 -1.97 21.34
N GLN A 34 0.62 -0.71 21.43
CA GLN A 34 1.77 -0.22 20.67
C GLN A 34 3.05 -0.97 21.06
N THR A 35 3.30 -1.19 22.35
CA THR A 35 4.49 -1.94 22.80
C THR A 35 4.45 -3.41 22.36
N GLU A 36 3.31 -4.09 22.48
CA GLU A 36 3.10 -5.46 22.02
C GLU A 36 3.33 -5.58 20.51
N LEU A 37 2.82 -4.63 19.74
CA LEU A 37 3.00 -4.57 18.30
C LEU A 37 4.48 -4.38 17.93
N ILE A 38 5.20 -3.47 18.59
CA ILE A 38 6.63 -3.26 18.33
C ILE A 38 7.43 -4.53 18.64
N ILE A 39 7.14 -5.19 19.76
CA ILE A 39 7.85 -6.41 20.18
C ILE A 39 7.58 -7.56 19.20
N SER A 40 6.32 -7.78 18.81
CA SER A 40 5.94 -8.87 17.92
C SER A 40 6.41 -8.70 16.47
N THR A 41 6.56 -7.46 15.99
CA THR A 41 6.93 -7.17 14.59
C THR A 41 8.44 -6.95 14.38
N THR A 42 9.21 -6.72 15.45
CA THR A 42 10.66 -6.51 15.35
C THR A 42 11.41 -7.83 15.50
N ARG A 43 12.08 -8.28 14.44
CA ARG A 43 12.87 -9.52 14.45
C ARG A 43 14.18 -9.33 15.24
N VAL A 44 14.42 -10.22 16.21
CA VAL A 44 15.60 -10.20 17.09
C VAL A 44 16.22 -11.60 17.21
N TRP A 45 17.55 -11.67 17.36
CA TRP A 45 18.30 -12.94 17.44
C TRP A 45 19.41 -12.84 18.48
N ASN A 46 19.61 -13.89 19.28
CA ASN A 46 20.58 -13.88 20.39
C ASN A 46 22.00 -13.47 19.95
N GLY A 47 22.55 -14.09 18.89
CA GLY A 47 23.90 -13.80 18.43
C GLY A 47 24.08 -12.35 17.94
N LYS A 48 23.03 -11.77 17.38
CA LYS A 48 23.04 -10.38 16.90
C LYS A 48 23.10 -9.38 18.05
N ILE A 49 22.29 -9.60 19.09
CA ILE A 49 22.29 -8.78 20.30
C ILE A 49 23.62 -8.88 21.05
N GLN A 50 24.17 -10.09 21.18
CA GLN A 50 25.48 -10.28 21.79
C GLN A 50 26.57 -9.49 21.04
N ASN A 51 26.62 -9.62 19.71
CA ASN A 51 27.56 -8.88 18.88
C ASN A 51 27.39 -7.35 19.01
N TYR A 52 26.16 -6.84 19.16
CA TYR A 52 25.94 -5.41 19.40
C TYR A 52 26.50 -4.95 20.73
N ILE A 53 26.37 -5.74 21.80
CA ILE A 53 26.98 -5.43 23.09
C ILE A 53 28.50 -5.46 22.98
N ASP A 54 29.06 -6.54 22.41
CA ASP A 54 30.52 -6.76 22.35
C ASP A 54 31.25 -5.74 21.47
N THR A 55 30.57 -5.21 20.44
CA THR A 55 31.16 -4.23 19.51
C THR A 55 30.77 -2.79 19.81
N LEU A 56 30.00 -2.53 20.87
CA LEU A 56 29.67 -1.17 21.30
C LEU A 56 30.93 -0.49 21.84
N LYS A 57 31.29 0.64 21.24
CA LYS A 57 32.44 1.43 21.68
C LYS A 57 32.15 2.18 22.99
N PRO A 58 33.21 2.62 23.70
CA PRO A 58 33.05 3.42 24.91
C PRO A 58 32.23 4.71 24.73
N ASP A 59 32.24 5.28 23.53
CA ASP A 59 31.50 6.49 23.16
C ASP A 59 30.03 6.25 22.77
N GLY A 60 29.56 5.00 22.75
CA GLY A 60 28.19 4.64 22.36
C GLY A 60 27.99 4.37 20.86
N THR A 61 29.06 4.33 20.06
CA THR A 61 28.99 4.05 18.62
C THR A 61 29.38 2.62 18.26
N TRP A 62 29.24 2.27 16.97
CA TRP A 62 29.70 0.99 16.41
C TRP A 62 30.51 1.26 15.15
N SER A 63 31.71 0.66 15.03
CA SER A 63 32.56 0.81 13.83
C SER A 63 31.90 0.39 12.53
N ALA A 64 30.96 -0.55 12.61
CA ALA A 64 30.24 -1.07 11.45
C ALA A 64 29.18 -0.11 10.89
N ILE A 65 28.94 1.04 11.54
CA ILE A 65 27.99 2.05 11.07
C ILE A 65 28.78 3.25 10.56
N ASN A 66 28.46 3.68 9.35
CA ASN A 66 28.94 4.95 8.82
C ASN A 66 28.06 6.10 9.36
N TYR A 67 28.65 6.95 10.20
CA TYR A 67 28.00 8.10 10.84
C TYR A 67 28.14 9.41 10.05
N ALA A 68 28.60 9.38 8.79
CA ALA A 68 28.63 10.57 7.95
C ALA A 68 27.25 11.25 7.96
N SER A 69 27.21 12.52 8.35
CA SER A 69 26.00 13.34 8.47
C SER A 69 26.10 14.60 7.59
N GLY A 70 24.97 15.30 7.44
CA GLY A 70 24.87 16.52 6.68
C GLY A 70 25.05 16.35 5.18
N CYS A 71 25.52 17.40 4.51
CA CYS A 71 25.57 17.49 3.04
C CYS A 71 26.38 16.36 2.37
N THR A 72 27.37 15.79 3.04
CA THR A 72 28.23 14.73 2.49
C THR A 72 27.69 13.34 2.76
N ALA A 73 26.63 13.22 3.55
CA ALA A 73 26.03 11.93 3.85
C ALA A 73 25.24 11.38 2.67
N ARG A 74 25.08 10.06 2.66
CA ARG A 74 24.24 9.38 1.66
C ARG A 74 22.78 9.83 1.82
N ARG A 75 22.25 10.48 0.78
CA ARG A 75 20.89 11.05 0.77
C ARG A 75 19.78 10.02 0.93
N SER A 76 19.93 8.85 0.30
CA SER A 76 18.97 7.74 0.40
C SER A 76 19.52 6.64 1.30
N SER A 77 18.64 6.01 2.08
CA SER A 77 19.02 4.93 3.00
C SER A 77 20.15 5.35 3.95
N TRP A 78 20.06 6.53 4.57
CA TRP A 78 21.16 7.13 5.34
C TRP A 78 21.80 6.13 6.35
N PRO A 79 23.09 5.72 6.18
CA PRO A 79 23.69 4.62 6.93
C PRO A 79 23.70 4.81 8.45
N ALA A 80 23.78 6.06 8.93
CA ALA A 80 23.76 6.37 10.36
C ALA A 80 22.47 5.87 11.04
N SER A 81 21.37 5.73 10.30
CA SER A 81 20.11 5.14 10.80
C SER A 81 20.25 3.68 11.27
N GLY A 82 21.35 3.00 10.91
CA GLY A 82 21.74 1.72 11.48
C GLY A 82 21.88 1.77 13.01
N HIS A 83 22.21 2.93 13.59
CA HIS A 83 22.37 3.11 15.04
C HIS A 83 21.03 2.88 15.76
N TRP A 84 19.99 3.60 15.36
CA TRP A 84 18.65 3.44 15.93
C TRP A 84 18.00 2.11 15.54
N SER A 85 18.42 1.48 14.44
CA SER A 85 18.00 0.12 14.10
C SER A 85 18.54 -0.89 15.12
N ARG A 86 19.82 -0.79 15.51
CA ARG A 86 20.40 -1.62 16.58
C ARG A 86 19.73 -1.36 17.93
N LEU A 87 19.52 -0.09 18.29
CA LEU A 87 18.83 0.28 19.52
C LEU A 87 17.41 -0.32 19.61
N LEU A 88 16.66 -0.31 18.51
CA LEU A 88 15.32 -0.91 18.47
C LEU A 88 15.38 -2.41 18.74
N GLU A 89 16.26 -3.14 18.07
CA GLU A 89 16.42 -4.58 18.28
C GLU A 89 16.91 -4.92 19.69
N MET A 90 17.89 -4.16 20.21
CA MET A 90 18.38 -4.29 21.59
C MET A 90 17.26 -4.04 22.59
N THR A 91 16.45 -3.01 22.37
CA THR A 91 15.33 -2.67 23.27
C THR A 91 14.23 -3.71 23.21
N VAL A 92 13.90 -4.25 22.04
CA VAL A 92 12.93 -5.36 21.91
C VAL A 92 13.43 -6.62 22.62
N ALA A 93 14.71 -6.97 22.45
CA ALA A 93 15.32 -8.07 23.20
C ALA A 93 15.24 -7.85 24.71
N TYR A 94 15.55 -6.62 25.16
CA TYR A 94 15.45 -6.20 26.56
C TYR A 94 14.03 -6.29 27.13
N ARG A 95 13.01 -5.92 26.35
CA ARG A 95 11.59 -5.95 26.75
C ARG A 95 10.93 -7.32 26.61
N GLY A 96 11.71 -8.37 26.36
CA GLY A 96 11.24 -9.75 26.37
C GLY A 96 11.05 -10.40 25.00
N GLY A 97 11.45 -9.73 23.91
CA GLY A 97 11.56 -10.35 22.59
C GLY A 97 12.57 -11.50 22.55
N LEU A 98 13.50 -11.56 23.51
CA LEU A 98 14.38 -12.71 23.74
C LEU A 98 14.43 -13.03 25.25
N PRO A 99 14.08 -14.25 25.69
CA PRO A 99 14.08 -14.62 27.11
C PRO A 99 15.42 -14.37 27.81
N ARG A 100 16.56 -14.61 27.14
CA ARG A 100 17.92 -14.38 27.66
C ARG A 100 18.18 -12.93 28.07
N TYR A 101 17.58 -11.98 27.37
CA TYR A 101 17.90 -10.57 27.49
C TYR A 101 16.84 -9.76 28.24
N LYS A 102 15.72 -10.40 28.61
CA LYS A 102 14.62 -9.77 29.33
C LYS A 102 15.14 -9.11 30.62
N ASN A 103 14.97 -7.80 30.74
CA ASN A 103 15.41 -6.99 31.89
C ASN A 103 16.91 -7.11 32.22
N ASN A 104 17.75 -7.44 31.23
CA ASN A 104 19.19 -7.59 31.44
C ASN A 104 19.89 -6.24 31.65
N ALA A 105 20.57 -6.06 32.80
CA ALA A 105 21.21 -4.80 33.17
C ALA A 105 22.37 -4.38 32.25
N GLN A 106 23.18 -5.32 31.77
CA GLN A 106 24.26 -5.02 30.83
C GLN A 106 23.70 -4.50 29.51
N LEU A 107 22.63 -5.11 29.01
CA LEU A 107 21.93 -4.67 27.81
C LEU A 107 21.28 -3.29 28.01
N ARG A 108 20.64 -3.03 29.16
CA ARG A 108 20.07 -1.70 29.46
C ARG A 108 21.14 -0.61 29.51
N SER A 109 22.31 -0.90 30.09
CA SER A 109 23.46 0.02 30.12
C SER A 109 24.01 0.28 28.71
N ALA A 110 24.10 -0.76 27.87
CA ALA A 110 24.51 -0.62 26.48
C ALA A 110 23.51 0.25 25.67
N ILE A 111 22.20 0.03 25.87
CA ILE A 111 21.13 0.84 25.26
C ILE A 111 21.26 2.31 25.69
N HIS A 112 21.40 2.57 27.00
CA HIS A 112 21.57 3.91 27.55
C HIS A 112 22.73 4.66 26.88
N LYS A 113 23.92 4.03 26.85
CA LYS A 113 25.13 4.62 26.28
C LYS A 113 24.99 4.95 24.79
N ALA A 114 24.36 4.07 24.02
CA ALA A 114 24.12 4.32 22.60
C ALA A 114 23.08 5.45 22.40
N MET A 115 21.99 5.48 23.19
CA MET A 115 21.03 6.58 23.16
C MET A 115 21.69 7.92 23.49
N GLU A 116 22.51 7.97 24.54
CA GLU A 116 23.25 9.15 24.97
C GLU A 116 24.16 9.70 23.86
N TYR A 117 24.88 8.84 23.14
CA TYR A 117 25.67 9.26 21.98
C TYR A 117 24.81 10.04 20.98
N TRP A 118 23.69 9.47 20.54
CA TRP A 118 22.84 10.14 19.55
C TRP A 118 22.25 11.43 20.11
N PHE A 119 21.80 11.44 21.36
CA PHE A 119 21.20 12.63 21.99
C PHE A 119 22.19 13.78 22.17
N ASN A 120 23.45 13.48 22.43
CA ASN A 120 24.54 14.47 22.54
C ASN A 120 24.98 15.01 21.17
N HIS A 121 24.68 14.28 20.10
CA HIS A 121 25.00 14.68 18.73
C HIS A 121 23.75 14.96 17.89
N ASP A 122 22.57 15.05 18.49
CA ASP A 122 21.36 15.43 17.77
C ASP A 122 21.53 16.87 17.28
N TYR A 123 21.08 17.14 16.05
CA TYR A 123 21.25 18.47 15.47
C TYR A 123 20.39 19.48 16.25
N SER A 124 20.98 20.63 16.56
CA SER A 124 20.23 21.73 17.15
C SER A 124 19.32 22.36 16.10
N THR A 125 18.04 22.53 16.44
CA THR A 125 17.12 23.32 15.63
C THR A 125 17.60 24.77 15.65
N ILE A 126 18.24 25.24 14.59
CA ILE A 126 18.35 26.69 14.35
C ILE A 126 16.91 27.16 14.11
N GLY A 127 16.35 27.88 15.08
CA GLY A 127 15.13 28.71 15.18
C GLY A 127 13.86 28.43 14.36
N ASP A 128 13.96 27.77 13.22
CA ASP A 128 12.96 27.69 12.17
C ASP A 128 12.86 26.30 11.51
N GLY A 129 13.69 25.34 11.95
CA GLY A 129 13.69 23.95 11.49
C GLY A 129 14.54 23.68 10.24
N SER A 130 15.48 24.56 9.90
CA SER A 130 16.36 24.49 8.70
C SER A 130 16.95 23.12 8.37
N CYS A 131 17.33 22.31 9.36
CA CYS A 131 17.95 20.99 9.17
C CYS A 131 17.01 19.80 9.29
N MET A 132 15.72 20.04 9.46
CA MET A 132 14.72 18.98 9.47
C MET A 132 14.27 18.63 8.05
N ASP A 133 13.74 19.59 7.30
CA ASP A 133 12.94 19.33 6.09
C ASP A 133 12.88 20.51 5.11
N ARG A 134 13.69 21.57 5.32
CA ARG A 134 13.61 22.78 4.51
C ARG A 134 14.26 22.70 3.13
N GLU A 135 14.89 21.58 2.78
CA GLU A 135 15.32 21.31 1.40
C GLU A 135 14.17 21.36 0.37
N GLN A 136 12.91 21.35 0.84
CA GLN A 136 11.73 21.57 0.00
C GLN A 136 11.53 23.04 -0.43
N PHE A 137 12.21 23.99 0.22
CA PHE A 137 12.08 25.42 -0.07
C PHE A 137 13.34 25.91 -0.79
N SER A 138 13.16 26.52 -1.97
CA SER A 138 14.26 27.07 -2.76
C SER A 138 15.09 28.07 -1.93
N GLY A 139 16.40 27.84 -1.84
CA GLY A 139 17.33 28.71 -1.12
C GLY A 139 17.36 28.53 0.41
N HIS A 140 16.68 27.53 0.99
CA HIS A 140 16.61 27.34 2.46
C HIS A 140 17.08 25.95 2.89
N HIS A 141 18.26 25.54 2.43
CA HIS A 141 18.88 24.28 2.85
C HIS A 141 19.56 24.41 4.22
N CYS A 142 19.67 23.30 4.94
CA CYS A 142 20.57 23.21 6.08
C CYS A 142 22.00 23.53 5.64
N PRO A 143 22.67 24.53 6.24
CA PRO A 143 24.04 24.88 5.86
C PRO A 143 24.99 23.70 6.00
N CYS A 144 25.82 23.45 4.98
CA CYS A 144 26.87 22.45 5.08
C CYS A 144 27.86 22.84 6.19
N GLY A 145 28.21 21.89 7.05
CA GLY A 145 28.98 22.14 8.27
C GLY A 145 28.13 22.36 9.52
N THR A 146 26.79 22.38 9.41
CA THR A 146 25.92 22.38 10.60
C THR A 146 26.21 21.15 11.47
N PRO A 147 26.61 21.32 12.75
CA PRO A 147 26.95 20.21 13.62
C PRO A 147 25.77 19.26 13.89
N GLY A 148 26.09 18.02 14.19
CA GLY A 148 25.12 17.00 14.62
C GLY A 148 24.73 15.99 13.55
N LEU A 149 23.85 15.07 13.94
CA LEU A 149 23.41 13.91 13.18
C LEU A 149 22.09 14.23 12.47
N TRP A 150 22.19 14.81 11.28
CA TRP A 150 21.08 15.00 10.36
C TRP A 150 21.39 14.38 8.99
N GLY A 151 20.36 13.88 8.31
CA GLY A 151 20.45 13.40 6.94
C GLY A 151 20.10 14.50 5.94
N PRO A 152 20.70 14.52 4.73
CA PRO A 152 20.43 15.53 3.71
C PRO A 152 19.12 15.28 2.95
N ASN A 153 18.31 14.33 3.40
CA ASN A 153 16.94 14.09 2.93
C ASN A 153 15.99 14.29 4.12
N TRP A 154 14.97 15.12 3.96
CA TRP A 154 13.95 15.42 4.96
C TRP A 154 13.39 14.16 5.60
N TYR A 155 13.19 13.09 4.81
CA TYR A 155 12.66 11.82 5.27
C TYR A 155 13.49 11.23 6.41
N SER A 156 14.82 11.40 6.36
CA SER A 156 15.72 10.92 7.41
C SER A 156 15.38 11.53 8.77
N ASN A 157 15.07 12.82 8.77
CA ASN A 157 14.94 13.65 9.95
C ASN A 157 13.51 13.73 10.46
N VAL A 158 12.51 13.60 9.57
CA VAL A 158 11.08 13.67 9.90
C VAL A 158 10.48 12.29 10.15
N ILE A 159 10.89 11.26 9.41
CA ILE A 159 10.24 9.94 9.47
C ILE A 159 11.20 8.87 9.98
N LEU A 160 12.34 8.67 9.30
CA LEU A 160 13.22 7.51 9.47
C LEU A 160 13.80 7.37 10.88
N ILE A 161 14.42 8.43 11.40
CA ILE A 161 15.01 8.43 12.75
C ILE A 161 13.91 8.56 13.80
N PRO A 162 12.99 9.54 13.73
CA PRO A 162 11.97 9.71 14.77
C PRO A 162 11.05 8.49 14.98
N THR A 163 10.75 7.73 13.93
CA THR A 163 9.99 6.47 14.06
C THR A 163 10.72 5.49 14.99
N ARG A 164 12.03 5.32 14.81
CA ARG A 164 12.81 4.37 15.62
C ARG A 164 13.03 4.90 17.04
N VAL A 165 13.29 6.21 17.17
CA VAL A 165 13.37 6.88 18.46
C VAL A 165 12.08 6.65 19.25
N GLY A 166 10.93 6.96 18.65
CA GLY A 166 9.62 6.77 19.28
C GLY A 166 9.40 5.33 19.73
N LYS A 167 9.71 4.33 18.89
CA LYS A 167 9.57 2.90 19.25
C LYS A 167 10.44 2.51 20.44
N VAL A 168 11.72 2.89 20.44
CA VAL A 168 12.65 2.61 21.55
C VAL A 168 12.19 3.31 22.83
N CYS A 169 11.88 4.60 22.74
CA CYS A 169 11.50 5.40 23.89
C CYS A 169 10.17 4.94 24.51
N VAL A 170 9.16 4.59 23.71
CA VAL A 170 7.89 4.05 24.22
C VAL A 170 8.12 2.70 24.91
N LEU A 171 8.93 1.81 24.34
CA LEU A 171 9.30 0.54 25.00
C LEU A 171 10.01 0.73 26.34
N LEU A 172 10.76 1.82 26.49
CA LEU A 172 11.49 2.17 27.71
C LEU A 172 10.75 3.19 28.59
N ARG A 173 9.51 3.59 28.29
CA ARG A 173 8.80 4.74 28.91
C ARG A 173 8.99 4.85 30.42
N SER A 174 8.83 3.74 31.16
CA SER A 174 8.95 3.68 32.61
C SER A 174 10.38 3.75 33.16
N GLU A 175 11.39 3.53 32.32
CA GLU A 175 12.81 3.41 32.68
C GLU A 175 13.69 4.50 32.06
N LEU A 176 13.11 5.43 31.30
CA LEU A 176 13.83 6.59 30.77
C LEU A 176 14.23 7.52 31.92
N THR A 177 15.47 7.98 31.92
CA THR A 177 15.86 9.12 32.78
C THR A 177 15.12 10.39 32.37
N THR A 178 15.16 11.43 33.21
CA THR A 178 14.56 12.74 32.85
C THR A 178 15.15 13.30 31.56
N ASP A 179 16.47 13.21 31.38
CA ASP A 179 17.15 13.68 30.17
C ASP A 179 16.82 12.82 28.95
N GLU A 180 16.78 11.49 29.09
CA GLU A 180 16.38 10.59 28.01
C GLU A 180 14.94 10.89 27.57
N LEU A 181 14.01 11.08 28.52
CA LEU A 181 12.62 11.41 28.21
C LEU A 181 12.50 12.75 27.48
N ALA A 182 13.23 13.78 27.92
CA ALA A 182 13.22 15.09 27.29
C ALA A 182 13.70 15.00 25.83
N LYS A 183 14.76 14.24 25.56
CA LYS A 183 15.32 14.05 24.21
C LYS A 183 14.41 13.19 23.32
N CYS A 184 13.86 12.11 23.86
CA CYS A 184 12.84 11.28 23.20
C CYS A 184 11.63 12.13 22.76
N THR A 185 11.10 12.94 23.69
CA THR A 185 9.95 13.81 23.44
C THR A 185 10.30 14.89 22.41
N LEU A 186 11.47 15.54 22.53
CA LEU A 186 11.93 16.54 21.58
C LEU A 186 11.98 15.99 20.15
N MET A 187 12.65 14.84 19.94
CA MET A 187 12.84 14.28 18.61
C MET A 187 11.52 13.83 17.96
N THR A 188 10.61 13.24 18.75
CA THR A 188 9.31 12.76 18.24
C THR A 188 8.31 13.90 18.03
N ALA A 189 8.26 14.89 18.93
CA ALA A 189 7.43 16.08 18.75
C ALA A 189 7.92 16.96 17.58
N ARG A 190 9.24 17.07 17.38
CA ARG A 190 9.86 17.78 16.26
C ARG A 190 9.40 17.22 14.91
N ALA A 191 9.34 15.90 14.78
CA ALA A 191 8.85 15.22 13.58
C ALA A 191 7.39 15.53 13.25
N TYR A 192 6.60 15.92 14.24
CA TYR A 192 5.18 16.25 14.10
C TYR A 192 4.94 17.71 13.68
N ALA A 193 5.93 18.59 13.88
CA ALA A 193 5.84 20.01 13.55
C ALA A 193 5.46 20.35 12.10
N PRO A 194 5.80 19.55 11.07
CA PRO A 194 5.38 19.80 9.68
C PRO A 194 3.87 19.98 9.49
N PHE A 195 3.03 19.32 10.31
CA PHE A 195 1.57 19.45 10.23
C PHE A 195 1.06 20.86 10.54
N TYR A 196 1.83 21.65 11.30
CA TYR A 196 1.45 22.98 11.76
C TYR A 196 2.09 24.12 10.94
N ARG A 197 2.82 23.79 9.88
CA ARG A 197 3.48 24.80 9.04
C ARG A 197 2.51 25.47 8.09
N ASN A 198 2.80 26.73 7.77
CA ASN A 198 2.09 27.49 6.76
C ASN A 198 3.09 28.17 5.81
N PRO A 199 3.11 27.82 4.51
CA PRO A 199 2.36 26.72 3.89
C PRO A 199 2.82 25.34 4.40
N GLN A 200 1.94 24.33 4.30
CA GLN A 200 2.34 22.96 4.61
C GLN A 200 3.36 22.45 3.58
N PRO A 201 4.35 21.63 3.99
CA PRO A 201 5.32 21.06 3.05
C PRO A 201 4.64 20.14 2.03
N GLY A 202 5.09 20.19 0.78
CA GLY A 202 4.49 19.40 -0.32
C GLY A 202 4.55 17.88 -0.16
N TYR A 203 5.46 17.36 0.69
CA TYR A 203 5.52 15.92 1.00
C TYR A 203 4.43 15.44 1.97
N LEU A 204 3.65 16.36 2.57
CA LEU A 204 2.65 16.03 3.57
C LEU A 204 1.38 15.51 2.88
N SER A 205 1.44 14.27 2.41
CA SER A 205 0.35 13.59 1.71
C SER A 205 0.44 12.07 1.90
N GLY A 206 -0.69 11.37 1.74
CA GLY A 206 -0.76 9.91 1.70
C GLY A 206 -0.01 9.21 2.84
N ALA A 207 0.90 8.30 2.49
CA ALA A 207 1.68 7.50 3.44
C ALA A 207 2.52 8.34 4.41
N ASN A 208 3.04 9.50 3.99
CA ASN A 208 3.83 10.36 4.86
C ASN A 208 2.99 10.92 6.02
N ILE A 209 1.70 11.19 5.79
CA ILE A 209 0.78 11.60 6.88
C ILE A 209 0.65 10.47 7.90
N MET A 210 0.52 9.22 7.44
CA MET A 210 0.44 8.07 8.34
C MET A 210 1.71 7.87 9.17
N ASP A 211 2.88 7.91 8.52
CA ASP A 211 4.17 7.75 9.20
C ASP A 211 4.40 8.82 10.28
N ILE A 212 4.13 10.09 9.95
CA ILE A 212 4.26 11.20 10.90
C ILE A 212 3.20 11.09 12.00
N ALA A 213 1.99 10.64 11.69
CA ALA A 213 0.95 10.39 12.69
C ALA A 213 1.35 9.29 13.69
N VAL A 214 1.95 8.19 13.24
CA VAL A 214 2.48 7.14 14.13
C VAL A 214 3.55 7.70 15.08
N ILE A 215 4.44 8.55 14.57
CA ILE A 215 5.43 9.26 15.41
C ILE A 215 4.72 10.18 16.41
N GLY A 216 3.67 10.88 15.99
CA GLY A 216 2.84 11.73 16.85
C GLY A 216 2.14 10.97 17.97
N ILE A 217 1.60 9.78 17.68
CA ILE A 217 1.03 8.89 18.70
C ILE A 217 2.10 8.53 19.73
N MET A 218 3.29 8.10 19.28
CA MET A 218 4.40 7.76 20.18
C MET A 218 4.88 8.97 20.99
N ALA A 219 4.95 10.16 20.39
CA ALA A 219 5.24 11.41 21.09
C ALA A 219 4.19 11.67 22.19
N GLY A 220 2.91 11.54 21.85
CA GLY A 220 1.80 11.73 22.78
C GLY A 220 1.85 10.76 23.95
N LEU A 221 2.35 9.53 23.78
CA LEU A 221 2.53 8.57 24.88
C LEU A 221 3.71 8.92 25.82
N LEU A 222 4.66 9.74 25.38
CA LEU A 222 5.85 10.14 26.14
C LEU A 222 5.69 11.50 26.84
N GLU A 223 4.86 12.38 26.27
CA GLU A 223 4.62 13.73 26.77
C GLU A 223 4.01 13.79 28.18
N ASN A 224 4.00 14.99 28.78
CA ASN A 224 3.49 15.26 30.12
C ASN A 224 4.12 14.37 31.21
N ASP A 225 5.45 14.28 31.20
CA ASP A 225 6.22 13.44 32.14
C ASP A 225 5.73 11.98 32.18
N ARG A 226 5.60 11.37 31.00
CA ARG A 226 5.07 10.01 30.82
C ARG A 226 3.60 9.85 31.14
N THR A 227 2.84 10.86 31.56
CA THR A 227 1.38 10.69 31.76
C THR A 227 0.61 10.67 30.44
N GLY A 228 1.19 11.24 29.39
CA GLY A 228 0.67 11.24 28.03
C GLY A 228 -0.15 12.48 27.67
N ASN A 229 -0.29 12.72 26.37
CA ASN A 229 -1.01 13.86 25.78
C ASN A 229 -2.12 13.35 24.86
N THR A 230 -3.32 13.25 25.41
CA THR A 230 -4.53 12.80 24.70
C THR A 230 -4.81 13.64 23.45
N THR A 231 -4.62 14.96 23.52
CA THR A 231 -4.89 15.87 22.39
C THR A 231 -3.98 15.56 21.20
N ARG A 232 -2.70 15.28 21.44
CA ARG A 232 -1.77 14.90 20.36
C ARG A 232 -2.15 13.55 19.75
N VAL A 233 -2.46 12.56 20.58
CA VAL A 233 -2.87 11.24 20.09
C VAL A 233 -4.17 11.34 19.28
N ALA A 234 -5.14 12.13 19.75
CA ALA A 234 -6.39 12.38 19.04
C ALA A 234 -6.16 13.05 17.68
N ASP A 235 -5.38 14.14 17.62
CA ASP A 235 -5.05 14.83 16.36
C ASP A 235 -4.34 13.90 15.37
N ALA A 236 -3.44 13.03 15.85
CA ALA A 236 -2.77 12.05 15.00
C ALA A 236 -3.73 11.02 14.40
N TYR A 237 -4.65 10.47 15.21
CA TYR A 237 -5.69 9.56 14.71
C TYR A 237 -6.67 10.27 13.77
N GLU A 238 -7.06 11.51 14.06
CA GLU A 238 -7.92 12.31 13.17
C GLU A 238 -7.28 12.50 11.80
N ARG A 239 -6.00 12.86 11.73
CA ARG A 239 -5.27 13.00 10.46
C ARG A 239 -5.25 11.71 9.66
N VAL A 240 -5.04 10.58 10.33
CA VAL A 240 -5.10 9.24 9.70
C VAL A 240 -6.50 8.93 9.19
N HIS A 241 -7.53 9.18 10.00
CA HIS A 241 -8.93 8.98 9.63
C HIS A 241 -9.35 9.79 8.40
N LEU A 242 -8.87 11.03 8.29
CA LEU A 242 -9.14 11.89 7.13
C LEU A 242 -8.57 11.32 5.83
N GLN A 243 -7.46 10.56 5.88
CA GLN A 243 -6.91 9.90 4.69
C GLN A 243 -7.76 8.71 4.20
N ALA A 244 -8.55 8.10 5.08
CA ALA A 244 -9.45 7.00 4.73
C ALA A 244 -10.81 7.46 4.19
N LEU A 245 -11.08 8.77 4.16
CA LEU A 245 -12.30 9.29 3.58
C LEU A 245 -12.26 9.24 2.05
N VAL A 246 -13.45 9.05 1.46
CA VAL A 246 -13.63 9.01 0.00
C VAL A 246 -13.22 10.36 -0.63
N GLN A 247 -12.40 10.28 -1.67
CA GLN A 247 -11.89 11.38 -2.48
C GLN A 247 -12.55 11.33 -3.87
N SER A 248 -13.64 12.07 -4.06
CA SER A 248 -14.41 12.03 -5.31
C SER A 248 -13.75 12.77 -6.49
N THR A 249 -12.82 13.67 -6.21
CA THR A 249 -12.16 14.48 -7.25
C THR A 249 -11.23 13.62 -8.10
N ASP A 250 -11.26 13.83 -9.41
CA ASP A 250 -10.39 13.14 -10.36
C ASP A 250 -8.92 13.34 -10.01
N ARG A 251 -8.13 12.28 -10.12
CA ARG A 251 -6.66 12.29 -9.95
C ARG A 251 -6.16 12.75 -8.57
N VAL A 252 -7.06 12.95 -7.59
CA VAL A 252 -6.67 13.11 -6.18
C VAL A 252 -6.43 11.72 -5.59
N ASP A 253 -5.30 11.52 -4.92
CA ASP A 253 -4.95 10.24 -4.33
C ASP A 253 -5.95 9.82 -3.23
N GLY A 254 -6.21 8.52 -3.10
CA GLY A 254 -7.07 7.94 -2.06
C GLY A 254 -8.22 7.07 -2.58
N ILE A 255 -9.10 6.69 -1.65
CA ILE A 255 -10.27 5.84 -1.91
C ILE A 255 -11.30 6.60 -2.75
N LYS A 256 -11.81 5.97 -3.81
CA LYS A 256 -12.80 6.54 -4.73
C LYS A 256 -14.23 6.10 -4.40
N PRO A 257 -15.24 6.86 -4.87
CA PRO A 257 -16.65 6.52 -4.66
C PRO A 257 -17.03 5.10 -5.10
N ASP A 258 -16.36 4.55 -6.11
CA ASP A 258 -16.58 3.19 -6.64
C ASP A 258 -15.82 2.07 -5.89
N GLY A 259 -15.02 2.42 -4.88
CA GLY A 259 -14.17 1.49 -4.12
C GLY A 259 -12.79 1.25 -4.75
N SER A 260 -12.48 1.85 -5.90
CA SER A 260 -11.10 1.90 -6.41
C SER A 260 -10.22 2.80 -5.55
N PHE A 261 -8.91 2.67 -5.66
CA PHE A 261 -7.93 3.52 -4.99
C PHE A 261 -7.02 4.15 -6.04
N GLN A 262 -6.88 5.47 -6.04
CA GLN A 262 -5.95 6.15 -6.93
C GLN A 262 -4.70 6.62 -6.20
N GLN A 263 -3.58 6.60 -6.92
CA GLN A 263 -2.32 7.17 -6.46
C GLN A 263 -1.59 7.83 -7.64
N HIS A 264 -0.70 8.78 -7.34
CA HIS A 264 0.15 9.45 -8.33
C HIS A 264 -0.63 10.09 -9.48
N GLY A 265 -1.73 10.77 -9.16
CA GLY A 265 -2.40 11.61 -10.15
C GLY A 265 -3.25 10.84 -11.15
N GLY A 266 -3.93 9.77 -10.71
CA GLY A 266 -4.96 9.08 -11.50
C GLY A 266 -4.67 7.62 -11.86
N LEU A 267 -3.64 6.99 -11.29
CA LEU A 267 -3.39 5.56 -11.49
C LEU A 267 -4.24 4.74 -10.53
N ILE A 268 -4.95 3.74 -11.04
CA ILE A 268 -5.56 2.71 -10.20
C ILE A 268 -4.48 1.89 -9.51
N TYR A 269 -4.54 1.80 -8.18
CA TYR A 269 -3.44 1.31 -7.38
C TYR A 269 -3.85 0.49 -6.16
N ASN A 270 -5.01 -0.17 -6.23
CA ASN A 270 -5.56 -1.00 -5.16
C ASN A 270 -4.55 -2.05 -4.65
N GLY A 271 -3.83 -2.73 -5.54
CA GLY A 271 -2.92 -3.84 -5.20
C GLY A 271 -1.52 -3.44 -4.75
N ASN A 272 -1.19 -2.14 -4.70
CA ASN A 272 0.11 -1.66 -4.22
C ASN A 272 -0.06 -0.55 -3.17
N TYR A 273 -0.14 0.73 -3.56
CA TYR A 273 -0.25 1.83 -2.60
C TYR A 273 -1.57 1.78 -1.80
N GLY A 274 -2.69 1.40 -2.42
CA GLY A 274 -3.96 1.24 -1.72
C GLY A 274 -3.91 0.12 -0.67
N LYS A 275 -3.25 -0.98 -1.00
CA LYS A 275 -2.95 -2.08 -0.07
C LYS A 275 -2.02 -1.63 1.06
N ASP A 276 -0.93 -0.94 0.78
CA ASP A 276 0.04 -0.50 1.80
C ASP A 276 -0.56 0.53 2.76
N PHE A 277 -1.35 1.46 2.22
CA PHE A 277 -2.22 2.34 2.99
C PHE A 277 -3.13 1.52 3.91
N SER A 278 -3.81 0.51 3.38
CA SER A 278 -4.77 -0.27 4.13
C SER A 278 -4.16 -1.15 5.21
N ASN A 279 -2.98 -1.74 4.97
CA ASN A 279 -2.22 -2.45 5.99
C ASN A 279 -1.86 -1.52 7.15
N SER A 280 -1.40 -0.30 6.84
CA SER A 280 -1.01 0.69 7.84
C SER A 280 -2.22 1.22 8.63
N PHE A 281 -3.32 1.52 7.92
CA PHE A 281 -4.57 1.98 8.52
C PHE A 281 -5.20 0.91 9.41
N MET A 282 -5.23 -0.35 8.95
CA MET A 282 -5.74 -1.48 9.72
C MET A 282 -4.94 -1.67 11.02
N GLN A 283 -3.61 -1.60 10.94
CA GLN A 283 -2.75 -1.70 12.11
C GLN A 283 -3.09 -0.63 13.15
N LEU A 284 -3.26 0.63 12.75
CA LEU A 284 -3.67 1.71 13.65
C LEU A 284 -5.10 1.53 14.16
N GLY A 285 -6.02 1.09 13.32
CA GLY A 285 -7.40 0.77 13.72
C GLY A 285 -7.47 -0.29 14.81
N LEU A 286 -6.64 -1.35 14.71
CA LEU A 286 -6.53 -2.40 15.72
C LEU A 286 -5.96 -1.89 17.05
N LEU A 287 -4.99 -0.96 17.01
CA LEU A 287 -4.45 -0.32 18.20
C LEU A 287 -5.51 0.52 18.92
N ALA A 288 -6.40 1.18 18.16
CA ALA A 288 -7.41 2.10 18.70
C ALA A 288 -8.74 1.46 19.14
N LEU A 289 -8.92 0.15 18.95
CA LEU A 289 -10.19 -0.53 19.26
C LEU A 289 -10.69 -0.26 20.68
N ASP A 290 -11.97 0.06 20.83
CA ASP A 290 -12.61 0.31 22.13
C ASP A 290 -11.97 1.47 22.94
N THR A 291 -11.27 2.39 22.28
CA THR A 291 -10.77 3.65 22.86
C THR A 291 -11.45 4.85 22.22
N GLN A 292 -11.35 6.04 22.82
CA GLN A 292 -11.82 7.29 22.21
C GLN A 292 -11.17 7.63 20.86
N PHE A 293 -10.04 6.99 20.53
CA PHE A 293 -9.32 7.22 19.28
C PHE A 293 -9.79 6.33 18.13
N GLN A 294 -10.76 5.44 18.38
CA GLN A 294 -11.32 4.56 17.35
C GLN A 294 -11.94 5.37 16.20
N ALA A 295 -11.75 4.88 14.97
CA ALA A 295 -12.40 5.43 13.79
C ALA A 295 -13.93 5.51 13.96
N GLY A 296 -14.51 6.68 13.70
CA GLY A 296 -15.96 6.85 13.67
C GLY A 296 -16.62 6.15 12.45
N LYS A 297 -17.94 5.97 12.50
CA LYS A 297 -18.69 5.18 11.49
C LYS A 297 -18.44 5.60 10.04
N LYS A 298 -18.39 6.90 9.76
CA LYS A 298 -18.09 7.44 8.41
C LYS A 298 -16.76 6.92 7.85
N VAL A 299 -15.73 6.84 8.70
CA VAL A 299 -14.38 6.39 8.33
C VAL A 299 -14.39 4.87 8.15
N GLN A 300 -15.04 4.14 9.06
CA GLN A 300 -15.18 2.69 8.95
C GLN A 300 -15.93 2.29 7.67
N ASP A 301 -16.99 3.02 7.29
CA ASP A 301 -17.77 2.76 6.08
C ASP A 301 -16.98 3.09 4.81
N ALA A 302 -16.21 4.19 4.81
CA ALA A 302 -15.32 4.53 3.70
C ALA A 302 -14.20 3.48 3.52
N PHE A 303 -13.63 2.98 4.62
CA PHE A 303 -12.65 1.90 4.57
C PHE A 303 -13.28 0.56 4.16
N GLY A 304 -14.52 0.28 4.60
CA GLY A 304 -15.32 -0.84 4.13
C GLY A 304 -15.55 -0.78 2.62
N ARG A 305 -15.89 0.39 2.08
CA ARG A 305 -16.06 0.64 0.64
C ARG A 305 -14.81 0.32 -0.17
N TRP A 306 -13.62 0.59 0.37
CA TRP A 306 -12.37 0.20 -0.25
C TRP A 306 -12.23 -1.32 -0.36
N PHE A 307 -12.45 -2.08 0.72
CA PHE A 307 -12.40 -3.56 0.68
C PHE A 307 -13.48 -4.16 -0.22
N GLU A 308 -14.68 -3.55 -0.21
CA GLU A 308 -15.80 -3.94 -1.05
C GLU A 308 -15.45 -3.84 -2.54
N GLY A 309 -14.71 -2.80 -2.94
CA GLY A 309 -14.17 -2.66 -4.29
C GLY A 309 -12.96 -3.56 -4.56
N ALA A 310 -11.99 -3.56 -3.66
CA ALA A 310 -10.71 -4.24 -3.84
C ALA A 310 -10.85 -5.74 -4.11
N LYS A 311 -11.80 -6.44 -3.47
CA LYS A 311 -12.05 -7.88 -3.70
C LYS A 311 -12.41 -8.24 -5.15
N TRP A 312 -12.90 -7.28 -5.94
CA TRP A 312 -13.22 -7.53 -7.34
C TRP A 312 -11.97 -7.52 -8.24
N MET A 313 -10.86 -6.99 -7.75
CA MET A 313 -9.59 -6.82 -8.48
C MET A 313 -8.60 -7.93 -8.11
N THR A 314 -9.08 -9.12 -7.79
CA THR A 314 -8.25 -10.27 -7.38
C THR A 314 -8.57 -11.50 -8.21
N TYR A 315 -7.61 -12.41 -8.36
CA TYR A 315 -7.79 -13.72 -8.97
C TYR A 315 -6.96 -14.76 -8.19
N THR A 316 -7.31 -16.04 -8.32
CA THR A 316 -6.52 -17.13 -7.71
C THR A 316 -5.70 -17.81 -8.79
N ASN A 317 -4.40 -18.00 -8.55
CA ASN A 317 -3.61 -18.98 -9.30
C ASN A 317 -3.90 -20.36 -8.71
N VAL A 318 -4.65 -21.18 -9.44
CA VAL A 318 -5.13 -22.49 -8.95
C VAL A 318 -4.02 -23.54 -8.88
N MET A 319 -2.87 -23.29 -9.50
CA MET A 319 -1.73 -24.21 -9.47
C MET A 319 -1.04 -24.21 -8.10
N ASN A 320 -1.10 -23.10 -7.38
CA ASN A 320 -0.47 -22.90 -6.07
C ASN A 320 -1.45 -22.41 -4.99
N ASN A 321 -2.72 -22.18 -5.33
CA ASN A 321 -3.78 -21.64 -4.48
C ASN A 321 -3.44 -20.28 -3.86
N VAL A 322 -2.69 -19.45 -4.58
CA VAL A 322 -2.35 -18.09 -4.15
C VAL A 322 -3.33 -17.10 -4.75
N VAL A 323 -3.84 -16.18 -3.93
CA VAL A 323 -4.66 -15.06 -4.40
C VAL A 323 -3.75 -13.88 -4.75
N HIS A 324 -3.88 -13.40 -5.99
CA HIS A 324 -3.15 -12.28 -6.54
C HIS A 324 -4.08 -11.07 -6.74
N TRP A 325 -3.47 -9.89 -6.76
CA TRP A 325 -4.09 -8.71 -7.35
C TRP A 325 -4.04 -8.81 -8.88
N ASP A 326 -5.07 -8.27 -9.55
CA ASP A 326 -5.05 -8.05 -11.00
C ASP A 326 -3.85 -7.19 -11.40
N LEU A 327 -3.23 -7.52 -12.54
CA LEU A 327 -1.97 -6.90 -12.96
C LEU A 327 -2.14 -5.42 -13.30
N SER A 328 -3.35 -4.99 -13.65
CA SER A 328 -3.65 -3.59 -13.95
C SER A 328 -3.65 -2.69 -12.71
N VAL A 329 -3.77 -3.27 -11.50
CA VAL A 329 -3.95 -2.52 -10.24
C VAL A 329 -2.73 -2.55 -9.32
N ILE A 330 -1.62 -3.14 -9.77
CA ILE A 330 -0.31 -3.15 -9.09
C ILE A 330 0.70 -2.18 -9.73
N GLY A 331 0.30 -1.45 -10.77
CA GLY A 331 1.07 -0.38 -11.40
C GLY A 331 2.47 -0.83 -11.85
N ARG A 332 3.51 -0.06 -11.50
CA ARG A 332 4.88 -0.36 -11.93
C ARG A 332 5.44 -1.68 -11.37
N PHE A 333 4.80 -2.25 -10.35
CA PHE A 333 5.28 -3.50 -9.74
C PHE A 333 5.01 -4.74 -10.60
N ILE A 334 4.31 -4.55 -11.72
CA ILE A 334 4.20 -5.53 -12.79
C ILE A 334 5.57 -6.00 -13.33
N SER A 335 6.64 -5.21 -13.15
CA SER A 335 8.00 -5.56 -13.56
C SER A 335 8.74 -6.48 -12.58
N TYR A 336 8.15 -6.84 -11.43
CA TYR A 336 8.79 -7.74 -10.46
C TYR A 336 8.26 -9.17 -10.61
N PRO A 337 9.15 -10.17 -10.66
CA PRO A 337 8.71 -11.56 -10.62
C PRO A 337 8.07 -11.89 -9.27
N VAL A 338 7.18 -12.89 -9.23
CA VAL A 338 6.53 -13.37 -8.00
C VAL A 338 7.55 -13.70 -6.90
N ALA A 339 8.71 -14.25 -7.28
CA ALA A 339 9.79 -14.62 -6.37
C ALA A 339 10.33 -13.46 -5.50
N ASP A 340 10.15 -12.21 -5.94
CA ASP A 340 10.63 -11.03 -5.20
C ASP A 340 9.72 -10.66 -4.01
N GLY A 341 8.56 -11.30 -3.85
CA GLY A 341 7.66 -11.08 -2.71
C GLY A 341 7.07 -9.68 -2.66
N ARG A 342 6.88 -9.06 -3.83
CA ARG A 342 6.30 -7.72 -4.03
C ARG A 342 4.80 -7.80 -4.34
N ALA A 343 4.21 -6.73 -4.89
CA ALA A 343 2.78 -6.65 -5.17
C ALA A 343 2.31 -7.66 -6.24
N SER A 344 3.20 -8.15 -7.11
CA SER A 344 2.91 -9.23 -8.05
C SER A 344 2.75 -10.60 -7.38
N ALA A 345 3.33 -10.79 -6.19
CA ALA A 345 3.49 -12.12 -5.60
C ALA A 345 2.22 -12.71 -4.97
N ASP A 346 1.44 -11.88 -4.26
CA ASP A 346 0.22 -12.27 -3.57
C ASP A 346 -0.52 -11.00 -3.10
N LEU A 347 -1.58 -11.13 -2.30
CA LEU A 347 -2.30 -9.99 -1.75
C LEU A 347 -1.44 -9.05 -0.88
N ARG A 348 -0.33 -9.51 -0.30
CA ARG A 348 0.55 -8.87 0.69
C ARG A 348 -0.23 -8.21 1.84
N MET A 349 -1.27 -8.88 2.32
CA MET A 349 -2.13 -8.45 3.43
C MET A 349 -2.32 -9.55 4.49
N ASP A 350 -2.48 -9.15 5.75
CA ASP A 350 -2.82 -10.08 6.83
C ASP A 350 -4.35 -10.22 6.95
N LEU A 351 -4.88 -11.23 6.26
CA LEU A 351 -6.32 -11.53 6.23
C LEU A 351 -6.92 -11.80 7.61
N SER A 352 -6.13 -12.29 8.56
CA SER A 352 -6.57 -12.56 9.93
C SER A 352 -6.81 -11.26 10.69
N GLN A 353 -5.92 -10.27 10.54
CA GLN A 353 -6.06 -8.95 11.12
C GLN A 353 -7.21 -8.16 10.47
N ILE A 354 -7.40 -8.29 9.16
CA ILE A 354 -8.54 -7.71 8.45
C ILE A 354 -9.85 -8.25 9.03
N THR A 355 -9.95 -9.57 9.19
CA THR A 355 -11.13 -10.22 9.77
C THR A 355 -11.35 -9.78 11.22
N LYS A 356 -10.29 -9.65 12.02
CA LYS A 356 -10.35 -9.17 13.41
C LYS A 356 -10.91 -7.75 13.48
N LEU A 357 -10.39 -6.84 12.68
CA LEU A 357 -10.87 -5.45 12.63
C LEU A 357 -12.30 -5.38 12.12
N GLY A 358 -12.63 -6.13 11.06
CA GLY A 358 -13.98 -6.20 10.50
C GLY A 358 -15.02 -6.68 11.51
N LYS A 359 -14.69 -7.71 12.32
CA LYS A 359 -15.54 -8.17 13.42
C LYS A 359 -15.74 -7.11 14.49
N ALA A 360 -14.66 -6.45 14.91
CA ALA A 360 -14.71 -5.41 15.94
C ALA A 360 -15.55 -4.19 15.50
N TRP A 361 -15.50 -3.82 14.23
CA TRP A 361 -16.28 -2.71 13.67
C TRP A 361 -17.66 -3.11 13.14
N HIS A 362 -18.02 -4.39 13.20
CA HIS A 362 -19.19 -4.94 12.50
C HIS A 362 -19.22 -4.56 11.00
N GLN A 363 -18.06 -4.47 10.36
CA GLN A 363 -17.91 -4.11 8.95
C GLN A 363 -17.85 -5.37 8.08
N ARG A 364 -18.96 -5.62 7.37
CA ARG A 364 -19.15 -6.83 6.56
C ARG A 364 -18.11 -6.98 5.47
N ASP A 365 -17.74 -5.89 4.79
CA ASP A 365 -16.80 -5.97 3.67
C ASP A 365 -15.39 -6.35 4.08
N LEU A 366 -14.94 -5.93 5.26
CA LEU A 366 -13.67 -6.38 5.84
C LEU A 366 -13.73 -7.88 6.17
N ILE A 367 -14.81 -8.31 6.83
CA ILE A 367 -15.01 -9.72 7.19
C ILE A 367 -15.02 -10.60 5.93
N ASP A 368 -15.77 -10.20 4.91
CA ASP A 368 -15.86 -10.91 3.63
C ASP A 368 -14.51 -10.98 2.93
N PHE A 369 -13.78 -9.87 2.83
CA PHE A 369 -12.45 -9.84 2.21
C PHE A 369 -11.48 -10.79 2.94
N GLY A 370 -11.38 -10.66 4.27
CA GLY A 370 -10.44 -11.44 5.08
C GLY A 370 -10.79 -12.93 5.16
N SER A 371 -12.06 -13.31 5.02
CA SER A 371 -12.48 -14.72 5.13
C SER A 371 -12.59 -15.46 3.80
N LYS A 372 -12.85 -14.75 2.69
CA LYS A 372 -13.11 -15.38 1.38
C LYS A 372 -11.92 -15.37 0.44
N LEU A 373 -10.93 -14.48 0.61
CA LEU A 373 -9.78 -14.35 -0.29
C LEU A 373 -8.56 -15.11 0.21
N THR A 374 -8.75 -16.31 0.76
CA THR A 374 -7.66 -17.12 1.33
C THR A 374 -6.98 -18.04 0.30
N GLY A 375 -7.59 -18.21 -0.88
CA GLY A 375 -7.20 -19.22 -1.89
C GLY A 375 -7.55 -20.66 -1.49
N SER A 376 -7.88 -20.89 -0.21
CA SER A 376 -8.20 -22.22 0.30
C SER A 376 -9.57 -22.68 -0.21
N GLY A 377 -9.57 -23.76 -0.98
CA GLY A 377 -10.78 -24.33 -1.57
C GLY A 377 -11.27 -23.61 -2.83
N ASP A 378 -10.45 -22.70 -3.38
CA ASP A 378 -10.64 -22.19 -4.72
C ASP A 378 -10.22 -23.27 -5.72
N ASN A 379 -11.08 -23.56 -6.69
CA ASN A 379 -10.85 -24.53 -7.77
C ASN A 379 -10.93 -23.87 -9.16
N SER A 380 -10.99 -22.54 -9.20
CA SER A 380 -11.02 -21.71 -10.40
C SER A 380 -10.29 -20.39 -10.14
N ALA A 381 -10.05 -19.61 -11.20
CA ALA A 381 -9.42 -18.30 -11.07
C ALA A 381 -10.29 -17.27 -10.31
N ASN A 382 -11.59 -17.55 -10.12
CA ASN A 382 -12.51 -16.66 -9.42
C ASN A 382 -12.35 -16.71 -7.90
N SER A 383 -11.36 -15.97 -7.41
CA SER A 383 -11.17 -15.73 -5.97
C SER A 383 -12.43 -15.15 -5.31
N GLY A 384 -12.76 -15.64 -4.12
CA GLY A 384 -13.86 -15.11 -3.31
C GLY A 384 -15.28 -15.38 -3.85
N ARG A 385 -15.42 -16.16 -4.93
CA ARG A 385 -16.70 -16.57 -5.52
C ARG A 385 -17.60 -15.39 -5.93
N LEU A 386 -17.00 -14.34 -6.47
CA LEU A 386 -17.71 -13.16 -6.96
C LEU A 386 -18.18 -13.41 -8.40
N VAL A 387 -19.45 -13.20 -8.70
CA VAL A 387 -20.00 -13.37 -10.05
C VAL A 387 -20.64 -12.06 -10.49
N GLY A 388 -20.37 -11.67 -11.73
CA GLY A 388 -20.96 -10.49 -12.37
C GLY A 388 -19.95 -9.53 -12.93
N SER A 389 -20.46 -8.41 -13.44
CA SER A 389 -19.66 -7.30 -13.93
C SER A 389 -19.60 -6.16 -12.91
N ARG A 390 -18.42 -5.54 -12.79
CA ARG A 390 -18.23 -4.33 -12.01
C ARG A 390 -17.41 -3.29 -12.75
N MET A 391 -17.98 -2.09 -12.89
CA MET A 391 -17.33 -0.91 -13.44
C MET A 391 -16.80 -0.02 -12.32
N PHE A 392 -15.52 0.34 -12.41
CA PHE A 392 -14.85 1.32 -11.56
C PHE A 392 -14.62 2.60 -12.37
N TRP A 393 -15.69 3.40 -12.51
CA TRP A 393 -15.76 4.55 -13.40
C TRP A 393 -14.82 5.70 -13.01
N ASN A 394 -14.40 5.78 -11.75
CA ASN A 394 -13.40 6.78 -11.35
C ASN A 394 -12.02 6.43 -11.90
N SER A 395 -11.76 5.15 -12.17
CA SER A 395 -10.44 4.61 -12.45
C SER A 395 -10.33 3.86 -13.80
N ASP A 396 -11.31 4.05 -14.68
CA ASP A 396 -11.34 3.51 -16.05
C ASP A 396 -11.07 2.00 -16.13
N TYR A 397 -11.59 1.27 -15.15
CA TYR A 397 -11.34 -0.16 -14.99
C TYR A 397 -12.65 -0.93 -14.90
N MET A 398 -12.74 -2.06 -15.58
CA MET A 398 -13.87 -2.96 -15.50
C MET A 398 -13.38 -4.38 -15.25
N VAL A 399 -14.15 -5.14 -14.49
CA VAL A 399 -13.95 -6.57 -14.30
C VAL A 399 -15.26 -7.31 -14.51
N HIS A 400 -15.19 -8.44 -15.20
CA HIS A 400 -16.27 -9.39 -15.37
C HIS A 400 -15.83 -10.75 -14.81
N ARG A 401 -16.70 -11.37 -14.02
CA ARG A 401 -16.40 -12.62 -13.32
C ARG A 401 -17.51 -13.63 -13.54
N THR A 402 -17.13 -14.85 -13.86
CA THR A 402 -18.03 -16.00 -13.87
C THR A 402 -17.72 -16.91 -12.67
N ALA A 403 -18.35 -18.08 -12.58
CA ALA A 403 -17.96 -19.08 -11.58
C ALA A 403 -16.48 -19.51 -11.74
N ASP A 404 -15.95 -19.47 -12.97
CA ASP A 404 -14.68 -20.11 -13.31
C ASP A 404 -13.58 -19.12 -13.75
N THR A 405 -13.98 -17.96 -14.28
CA THR A 405 -13.05 -17.02 -14.94
C THR A 405 -13.18 -15.60 -14.42
N VAL A 406 -12.10 -14.84 -14.62
CA VAL A 406 -12.03 -13.40 -14.36
C VAL A 406 -11.46 -12.73 -15.61
N THR A 407 -12.18 -11.78 -16.19
CA THR A 407 -11.65 -10.91 -17.25
C THR A 407 -11.66 -9.46 -16.79
N THR A 408 -10.55 -8.76 -16.99
CA THR A 408 -10.38 -7.36 -16.62
C THR A 408 -10.08 -6.53 -17.86
N VAL A 409 -10.48 -5.26 -17.85
CA VAL A 409 -10.16 -4.28 -18.89
C VAL A 409 -9.76 -2.97 -18.23
N LYS A 410 -8.57 -2.47 -18.57
CA LYS A 410 -8.11 -1.14 -18.17
C LYS A 410 -8.08 -0.19 -19.37
N MET A 411 -8.80 0.91 -19.23
CA MET A 411 -8.94 1.99 -20.20
C MET A 411 -8.22 3.25 -19.68
N VAL A 412 -8.31 4.34 -20.45
CA VAL A 412 -7.79 5.66 -20.07
C VAL A 412 -8.76 6.76 -20.48
N SER A 413 -8.90 7.77 -19.63
CA SER A 413 -9.66 8.99 -19.90
C SER A 413 -8.99 10.21 -19.27
N THR A 414 -9.60 11.39 -19.39
CA THR A 414 -9.17 12.61 -18.67
C THR A 414 -9.11 12.45 -17.14
N ARG A 415 -9.76 11.43 -16.57
CA ARG A 415 -9.79 11.14 -15.14
C ARG A 415 -8.57 10.35 -14.66
N THR A 416 -7.84 9.71 -15.57
CA THR A 416 -6.76 8.78 -15.26
C THR A 416 -5.49 9.09 -16.05
N THR A 417 -4.44 8.35 -15.73
CA THR A 417 -3.18 8.33 -16.48
C THR A 417 -2.92 6.92 -16.98
N THR A 418 -2.05 6.79 -17.99
CA THR A 418 -1.67 5.51 -18.60
C THR A 418 -1.02 4.55 -17.56
N SER A 419 0.30 4.53 -17.50
CA SER A 419 1.07 3.79 -16.50
C SER A 419 2.05 4.74 -15.84
N GLU A 420 3.00 4.20 -15.10
CA GLU A 420 4.11 4.95 -14.55
C GLU A 420 5.43 4.24 -14.67
N CYS A 421 6.46 5.07 -14.73
CA CYS A 421 7.83 4.67 -14.45
C CYS A 421 8.42 5.59 -13.39
N VAL A 422 8.75 4.99 -12.24
CA VAL A 422 9.41 5.65 -11.11
C VAL A 422 10.53 4.73 -10.65
N ASN A 423 11.70 5.27 -10.29
CA ASN A 423 12.88 4.47 -9.94
C ASN A 423 13.33 3.48 -11.03
N SER A 424 13.08 3.80 -12.30
CA SER A 424 13.33 2.93 -13.45
C SER A 424 12.49 1.64 -13.50
N GLU A 425 11.46 1.53 -12.67
CA GLU A 425 10.51 0.41 -12.67
C GLU A 425 9.46 0.63 -13.77
N ASN A 426 9.11 -0.40 -14.55
CA ASN A 426 8.15 -0.35 -15.67
C ASN A 426 8.39 0.72 -16.75
N PRO A 427 9.60 0.80 -17.36
CA PRO A 427 9.92 1.83 -18.34
C PRO A 427 9.11 1.72 -19.65
N PHE A 428 8.46 0.59 -19.93
CA PHE A 428 7.81 0.35 -21.22
C PHE A 428 6.28 0.30 -21.13
N GLY A 429 5.69 0.59 -19.97
CA GLY A 429 4.27 0.36 -19.69
C GLY A 429 3.26 1.33 -20.33
N PHE A 430 3.62 2.11 -21.36
CA PHE A 430 2.74 3.14 -21.94
C PHE A 430 1.35 2.59 -22.33
N HIS A 431 1.33 1.45 -23.02
CA HIS A 431 0.12 0.87 -23.61
C HIS A 431 -0.75 0.09 -22.60
N PHE A 432 -0.40 0.03 -21.31
CA PHE A 432 -1.18 -0.68 -20.28
C PHE A 432 -2.49 0.02 -19.87
N SER A 433 -3.01 0.93 -20.69
CA SER A 433 -4.33 1.56 -20.49
C SER A 433 -5.08 1.77 -21.79
N ASP A 434 -4.59 1.16 -22.87
CA ASP A 434 -5.12 1.32 -24.23
C ASP A 434 -6.19 0.25 -24.48
N GLY A 435 -6.95 -0.10 -23.43
CA GLY A 435 -7.87 -1.24 -23.42
C GLY A 435 -7.18 -2.58 -23.13
N VAL A 436 -6.10 -2.56 -22.34
CA VAL A 436 -5.41 -3.80 -21.94
C VAL A 436 -6.41 -4.71 -21.23
N SER A 437 -6.43 -5.98 -21.63
CA SER A 437 -7.38 -6.96 -21.15
C SER A 437 -6.66 -8.21 -20.68
N TYR A 438 -6.93 -8.67 -19.45
CA TYR A 438 -6.40 -9.94 -18.95
C TYR A 438 -7.56 -10.91 -18.74
N THR A 439 -7.42 -12.15 -19.22
CA THR A 439 -8.40 -13.22 -18.98
C THR A 439 -7.75 -14.37 -18.21
N TYR A 440 -8.23 -14.60 -16.99
CA TYR A 440 -7.77 -15.62 -16.06
C TYR A 440 -8.77 -16.77 -16.02
N SER A 441 -8.30 -17.97 -16.35
CA SER A 441 -9.01 -19.24 -16.21
C SER A 441 -8.33 -20.15 -15.19
N THR A 442 -6.99 -20.12 -15.15
CA THR A 442 -6.17 -20.78 -14.11
C THR A 442 -5.48 -19.79 -13.18
N GLY A 443 -5.35 -18.52 -13.60
CA GLY A 443 -4.59 -17.50 -12.89
C GLY A 443 -3.09 -17.52 -13.19
N ALA A 444 -2.58 -18.51 -13.91
CA ALA A 444 -1.15 -18.63 -14.23
C ALA A 444 -0.77 -17.92 -15.54
N GLU A 445 -1.73 -17.40 -16.31
CA GLU A 445 -1.51 -17.16 -17.73
C GLU A 445 -0.63 -15.94 -18.05
N TYR A 446 -0.53 -15.00 -17.12
CA TYR A 446 0.27 -13.79 -17.24
C TYR A 446 1.32 -13.68 -16.12
N GLU A 447 1.53 -14.74 -15.35
CA GLU A 447 2.53 -14.76 -14.27
C GLU A 447 3.94 -14.59 -14.87
N ASP A 448 4.69 -13.61 -14.37
CA ASP A 448 6.09 -13.33 -14.74
C ASP A 448 6.39 -13.09 -16.24
N ILE A 449 5.38 -12.80 -17.08
CA ILE A 449 5.57 -12.60 -18.53
C ILE A 449 6.35 -11.33 -18.89
N PHE A 450 6.40 -10.34 -18.00
CA PHE A 450 6.81 -8.96 -18.30
C PHE A 450 8.28 -8.81 -18.69
N ALA A 451 9.11 -9.84 -18.45
CA ALA A 451 10.49 -9.89 -18.94
C ALA A 451 10.59 -10.27 -20.43
N GLY A 452 9.61 -11.03 -20.96
CA GLY A 452 9.59 -11.52 -22.34
C GLY A 452 8.46 -10.94 -23.20
N MET A 453 7.55 -10.16 -22.62
CA MET A 453 6.42 -9.56 -23.31
C MET A 453 6.87 -8.45 -24.26
N ASP A 454 6.28 -8.39 -25.46
CA ASP A 454 6.32 -7.22 -26.32
C ASP A 454 5.37 -6.14 -25.81
N TYR A 455 5.94 -5.06 -25.27
CA TYR A 455 5.21 -3.93 -24.70
C TYR A 455 4.51 -3.04 -25.75
N SER A 456 4.77 -3.24 -27.04
CA SER A 456 4.01 -2.61 -28.12
C SER A 456 2.68 -3.32 -28.38
N MET A 457 2.52 -4.55 -27.87
CA MET A 457 1.34 -5.39 -28.07
C MET A 457 0.77 -6.00 -26.77
N PRO A 458 0.53 -5.25 -25.68
CA PRO A 458 -0.14 -5.83 -24.50
C PRO A 458 -1.48 -6.50 -24.86
N PRO A 459 -1.92 -7.51 -24.11
CA PRO A 459 -3.14 -8.26 -24.46
C PRO A 459 -4.37 -7.33 -24.54
N GLY A 460 -5.19 -7.50 -25.56
CA GLY A 460 -6.45 -6.75 -25.75
C GLY A 460 -6.35 -5.36 -26.40
N VAL A 461 -5.16 -4.75 -26.47
CA VAL A 461 -5.02 -3.36 -26.96
C VAL A 461 -5.26 -3.25 -28.48
N THR A 462 -5.50 -2.02 -28.94
CA THR A 462 -5.37 -1.67 -30.35
C THR A 462 -4.28 -0.61 -30.48
N THR A 463 -3.30 -0.83 -31.35
CA THR A 463 -2.03 -0.10 -31.35
C THR A 463 -1.47 0.10 -32.75
N ASP A 464 -0.82 1.24 -32.97
CA ASP A 464 0.09 1.46 -34.09
C ASP A 464 1.48 0.93 -33.69
N TYR A 465 1.81 -0.25 -34.21
CA TYR A 465 2.92 -1.07 -33.70
C TYR A 465 4.26 -0.31 -33.66
N ALA A 466 4.84 -0.21 -32.47
CA ALA A 466 6.11 0.46 -32.22
C ALA A 466 6.20 1.94 -32.69
N ALA A 467 5.08 2.60 -33.03
CA ALA A 467 5.08 4.04 -33.35
C ALA A 467 5.33 4.90 -32.12
N THR A 468 4.86 4.45 -30.95
CA THR A 468 5.12 5.12 -29.68
C THR A 468 6.44 4.62 -29.10
N LYS A 469 7.39 5.54 -28.91
CA LYS A 469 8.64 5.23 -28.22
C LYS A 469 8.36 4.87 -26.75
N LEU A 470 8.71 3.65 -26.37
CA LEU A 470 8.52 3.13 -25.02
C LEU A 470 9.77 3.39 -24.19
N GLU A 471 9.67 4.30 -23.23
CA GLU A 471 10.72 4.61 -22.26
C GLU A 471 10.14 5.28 -21.02
N CYS A 472 10.93 5.36 -19.95
CA CYS A 472 10.46 5.86 -18.65
C CYS A 472 9.84 7.27 -18.74
N SER A 473 10.36 8.14 -19.60
CA SER A 473 9.86 9.51 -19.81
C SER A 473 8.53 9.58 -20.58
N THR A 474 8.12 8.50 -21.24
CA THR A 474 6.87 8.42 -22.00
C THR A 474 5.80 7.62 -21.27
N ALA A 475 6.17 6.71 -20.36
CA ALA A 475 5.26 5.79 -19.66
C ALA A 475 4.00 6.45 -19.04
N THR A 476 4.14 7.63 -18.44
CA THR A 476 3.01 8.38 -17.84
C THR A 476 2.51 9.49 -18.75
N ARG A 477 1.24 9.39 -19.17
CA ARG A 477 0.49 10.48 -19.80
C ARG A 477 -0.93 10.53 -19.25
N THR A 478 -1.46 11.75 -19.12
CA THR A 478 -2.90 11.96 -18.84
C THR A 478 -3.71 11.61 -20.08
N GLY A 479 -4.83 10.90 -19.89
CA GLY A 479 -5.78 10.66 -20.96
C GLY A 479 -6.34 11.95 -21.55
N THR A 480 -6.86 11.83 -22.76
CA THR A 480 -7.19 12.94 -23.65
C THR A 480 -8.68 13.09 -23.87
N ASP A 481 -9.35 11.97 -24.11
CA ASP A 481 -10.80 11.91 -24.26
C ASP A 481 -11.44 11.58 -22.91
N SER A 482 -12.64 12.11 -22.68
CA SER A 482 -13.40 11.85 -21.45
C SER A 482 -14.24 10.57 -21.56
N TYR A 483 -14.46 10.08 -22.78
CA TYR A 483 -15.28 8.93 -23.09
C TYR A 483 -14.51 7.62 -22.85
N ALA A 484 -14.40 7.24 -21.60
CA ALA A 484 -14.12 5.87 -21.18
C ALA A 484 -15.03 5.52 -20.02
N GLY A 485 -15.47 4.27 -19.91
CA GLY A 485 -16.35 3.85 -18.84
C GLY A 485 -17.15 2.61 -19.20
N GLY A 486 -18.23 2.39 -18.47
CA GLY A 486 -19.06 1.22 -18.70
C GLY A 486 -20.34 1.22 -17.88
N VAL A 487 -21.18 0.22 -18.17
CA VAL A 487 -22.41 -0.10 -17.45
C VAL A 487 -22.38 -1.56 -17.03
N GLN A 488 -23.04 -1.86 -15.93
CA GLN A 488 -23.13 -3.22 -15.38
C GLN A 488 -24.59 -3.55 -15.04
N ALA A 489 -24.98 -4.80 -15.26
CA ALA A 489 -26.26 -5.34 -14.83
C ALA A 489 -26.09 -6.83 -14.50
N ASN A 490 -26.06 -7.19 -13.22
CA ASN A 490 -25.86 -8.57 -12.75
C ASN A 490 -24.65 -9.27 -13.40
N ASP A 491 -24.91 -10.29 -14.21
CA ASP A 491 -23.98 -11.16 -14.93
C ASP A 491 -23.67 -10.68 -16.36
N VAL A 492 -24.08 -9.46 -16.72
CA VAL A 492 -23.67 -8.79 -17.96
C VAL A 492 -23.08 -7.41 -17.68
N GLY A 493 -22.29 -6.94 -18.64
CA GLY A 493 -21.78 -5.58 -18.59
C GLY A 493 -21.21 -5.12 -19.93
N MET A 494 -20.95 -3.82 -20.04
CA MET A 494 -20.35 -3.22 -21.22
C MET A 494 -19.32 -2.19 -20.79
N ALA A 495 -18.14 -2.21 -21.38
CA ALA A 495 -17.16 -1.13 -21.33
C ALA A 495 -17.02 -0.49 -22.72
N ALA A 496 -16.66 0.79 -22.77
CA ALA A 496 -16.31 1.45 -24.02
C ALA A 496 -15.30 2.57 -23.78
N MET A 497 -14.44 2.80 -24.77
CA MET A 497 -13.54 3.95 -24.78
C MET A 497 -13.37 4.55 -26.19
N ARG A 498 -13.19 5.87 -26.24
CA ARG A 498 -12.62 6.58 -27.38
C ARG A 498 -11.16 6.86 -27.04
N TYR A 499 -10.27 6.08 -27.63
CA TYR A 499 -8.85 6.24 -27.40
C TYR A 499 -8.27 7.26 -28.37
N VAL A 500 -7.48 8.20 -27.84
CA VAL A 500 -6.59 9.06 -28.62
C VAL A 500 -5.23 9.00 -27.96
N ASN A 501 -4.21 8.56 -28.70
CA ASN A 501 -2.85 8.37 -28.19
C ASN A 501 -2.40 9.59 -27.38
N PRO A 502 -2.20 9.47 -26.05
CA PRO A 502 -1.93 10.61 -25.20
C PRO A 502 -0.63 11.35 -25.49
N LEU A 503 0.30 10.75 -26.23
CA LEU A 503 1.56 11.37 -26.62
C LEU A 503 1.47 11.99 -28.02
N SER A 504 1.15 11.18 -29.04
CA SER A 504 1.18 11.62 -30.44
C SER A 504 -0.05 12.44 -30.85
N LYS A 505 -1.18 12.22 -30.18
CA LYS A 505 -2.52 12.76 -30.52
C LYS A 505 -3.00 12.40 -31.94
N SER A 506 -2.28 11.53 -32.65
CA SER A 506 -2.47 11.30 -34.08
C SER A 506 -2.97 9.88 -34.43
N PHE A 507 -2.90 8.97 -33.46
CA PHE A 507 -3.53 7.66 -33.53
C PHE A 507 -4.75 7.62 -32.62
N SER A 508 -5.89 7.14 -33.13
CA SER A 508 -7.13 7.02 -32.36
C SER A 508 -8.02 5.88 -32.84
N PHE A 509 -8.90 5.39 -31.98
CA PHE A 509 -9.89 4.37 -32.29
C PHE A 509 -11.03 4.37 -31.27
N TYR A 510 -12.16 3.78 -31.63
CA TYR A 510 -13.25 3.48 -30.69
C TYR A 510 -13.28 1.99 -30.43
N LYS A 511 -13.37 1.62 -29.15
CA LYS A 511 -13.43 0.22 -28.73
C LYS A 511 -14.52 0.02 -27.70
N ALA A 512 -15.26 -1.08 -27.83
CA ALA A 512 -16.28 -1.51 -26.88
C ALA A 512 -16.14 -3.00 -26.59
N TRP A 513 -16.43 -3.36 -25.34
CA TRP A 513 -16.44 -4.73 -24.85
C TRP A 513 -17.82 -5.00 -24.27
N PHE A 514 -18.46 -6.09 -24.68
CA PHE A 514 -19.70 -6.60 -24.09
C PHE A 514 -19.39 -7.92 -23.41
N PHE A 515 -19.76 -8.04 -22.14
CA PHE A 515 -19.54 -9.21 -21.32
C PHE A 515 -20.87 -9.91 -21.05
N PHE A 516 -20.91 -11.22 -21.31
CA PHE A 516 -22.07 -12.09 -21.14
C PHE A 516 -21.75 -13.27 -20.21
N PRO A 517 -22.77 -14.02 -19.75
CA PRO A 517 -22.55 -15.19 -18.92
C PRO A 517 -21.62 -16.21 -19.59
N ASN A 518 -20.94 -17.02 -18.77
CA ASN A 518 -19.92 -17.98 -19.21
C ASN A 518 -18.71 -17.34 -19.92
N ASN A 519 -18.49 -16.04 -19.68
CA ASN A 519 -17.38 -15.27 -20.21
C ASN A 519 -17.37 -15.16 -21.73
N VAL A 520 -18.56 -15.23 -22.35
CA VAL A 520 -18.71 -14.87 -23.76
C VAL A 520 -18.55 -13.37 -23.89
N GLN A 521 -17.67 -12.93 -24.80
CA GLN A 521 -17.36 -11.53 -24.99
C GLN A 521 -17.52 -11.12 -26.45
N HIS A 522 -18.02 -9.91 -26.67
CA HIS A 522 -17.99 -9.26 -27.98
C HIS A 522 -17.14 -8.00 -27.89
N VAL A 523 -16.10 -7.94 -28.72
CA VAL A 523 -15.20 -6.79 -28.79
C VAL A 523 -15.37 -6.14 -30.15
N LEU A 524 -15.78 -4.87 -30.14
CA LEU A 524 -15.97 -4.08 -31.35
C LEU A 524 -14.91 -3.00 -31.42
N ILE A 525 -14.34 -2.82 -32.61
CA ILE A 525 -13.34 -1.79 -32.89
C ILE A 525 -13.78 -1.05 -34.14
N SER A 526 -13.79 0.27 -34.08
CA SER A 526 -14.19 1.10 -35.21
C SER A 526 -13.44 2.42 -35.21
N ASN A 527 -13.57 3.17 -36.30
CA ASN A 527 -13.01 4.52 -36.44
C ASN A 527 -11.50 4.56 -36.10
N ILE A 528 -10.73 3.58 -36.57
CA ILE A 528 -9.27 3.60 -36.47
C ILE A 528 -8.77 4.72 -37.37
N GLN A 529 -8.03 5.67 -36.80
CA GLN A 529 -7.43 6.78 -37.52
C GLN A 529 -5.94 6.83 -37.24
N GLN A 530 -5.15 6.94 -38.30
CA GLN A 530 -3.71 7.18 -38.29
C GLN A 530 -3.39 8.39 -39.19
N PRO A 531 -2.21 9.02 -39.06
CA PRO A 531 -1.75 10.00 -40.04
C PRO A 531 -1.80 9.42 -41.46
N SER A 532 -2.28 10.21 -42.43
CA SER A 532 -2.46 9.76 -43.82
C SER A 532 -1.19 9.29 -44.53
N LYS A 533 -0.01 9.64 -44.00
CA LYS A 533 1.31 9.20 -44.48
C LYS A 533 1.97 8.13 -43.60
N SER A 534 1.27 7.61 -42.59
CA SER A 534 1.79 6.54 -41.74
C SER A 534 1.86 5.23 -42.53
N SER A 535 3.01 4.54 -42.46
CA SER A 535 3.16 3.16 -42.93
C SER A 535 3.23 2.16 -41.76
N THR A 536 3.00 2.62 -40.52
CA THR A 536 3.06 1.76 -39.34
C THR A 536 1.85 0.83 -39.31
N PRO A 537 2.03 -0.50 -39.20
CA PRO A 537 0.91 -1.43 -39.12
C PRO A 537 0.08 -1.20 -37.85
N VAL A 538 -1.24 -1.36 -37.98
CA VAL A 538 -2.17 -1.35 -36.85
C VAL A 538 -2.52 -2.78 -36.49
N PHE A 539 -2.41 -3.12 -35.21
CA PHE A 539 -2.88 -4.39 -34.68
C PHE A 539 -3.98 -4.16 -33.65
N SER A 540 -4.97 -5.05 -33.66
CA SER A 540 -5.73 -5.33 -32.46
C SER A 540 -5.23 -6.64 -31.89
N VAL A 541 -4.66 -6.58 -30.70
CA VAL A 541 -4.06 -7.73 -30.03
C VAL A 541 -5.16 -8.54 -29.35
N LEU A 542 -5.27 -9.81 -29.69
CA LEU A 542 -6.23 -10.72 -29.06
C LEU A 542 -5.76 -11.10 -27.66
N ASP A 543 -4.51 -11.55 -27.56
CA ASP A 543 -3.87 -11.93 -26.31
C ASP A 543 -2.35 -11.96 -26.47
N GLN A 544 -1.63 -11.91 -25.35
CA GLN A 544 -0.20 -12.16 -25.25
C GLN A 544 0.05 -12.76 -23.86
N ARG A 545 0.15 -14.09 -23.80
CA ARG A 545 0.13 -14.88 -22.56
C ARG A 545 1.14 -16.03 -22.61
N LEU A 546 1.45 -16.63 -21.46
CA LEU A 546 2.27 -17.84 -21.40
C LEU A 546 1.64 -18.96 -22.23
N ARG A 547 2.46 -19.64 -23.04
CA ARG A 547 1.99 -20.77 -23.83
C ARG A 547 1.59 -21.94 -22.91
N SER A 548 0.32 -22.33 -22.97
CA SER A 548 -0.20 -23.54 -22.33
C SER A 548 -0.87 -24.44 -23.36
N GLY A 549 -0.25 -25.59 -23.63
CA GLY A 549 -0.72 -26.56 -24.61
C GLY A 549 -0.57 -26.12 -26.07
N ASP A 550 -1.34 -26.79 -26.93
CA ASP A 550 -1.37 -26.54 -28.37
C ASP A 550 -2.24 -25.32 -28.71
N VAL A 551 -1.91 -24.68 -29.83
CA VAL A 551 -2.72 -23.62 -30.44
C VAL A 551 -3.48 -24.28 -31.59
N TYR A 552 -4.77 -23.97 -31.74
CA TYR A 552 -5.57 -24.46 -32.86
C TYR A 552 -6.07 -23.30 -33.69
N LEU A 553 -6.01 -23.44 -35.01
CA LEU A 553 -6.52 -22.49 -35.98
C LEU A 553 -7.53 -23.21 -36.87
N ASN A 554 -8.76 -22.71 -36.94
CA ASN A 554 -9.84 -23.34 -37.71
C ASN A 554 -10.03 -24.85 -37.38
N GLY A 555 -9.82 -25.21 -36.11
CA GLY A 555 -9.93 -26.59 -35.61
C GLY A 555 -8.67 -27.45 -35.76
N GLU A 556 -7.65 -26.98 -36.49
CA GLU A 556 -6.41 -27.74 -36.74
C GLU A 556 -5.25 -27.28 -35.84
N PRO A 557 -4.42 -28.20 -35.32
CA PRO A 557 -3.28 -27.84 -34.48
C PRO A 557 -2.20 -27.08 -35.26
N LEU A 558 -1.67 -26.04 -34.62
CA LEU A 558 -0.62 -25.18 -35.17
C LEU A 558 0.73 -25.45 -34.49
N TYR A 559 1.71 -25.86 -35.30
CA TYR A 559 3.03 -26.30 -34.81
C TYR A 559 4.13 -25.21 -34.84
N GLY A 560 3.83 -24.01 -35.32
CA GLY A 560 4.81 -22.92 -35.45
C GLY A 560 4.18 -21.54 -35.50
N SER A 561 5.02 -20.51 -35.60
CA SER A 561 4.59 -19.13 -35.79
C SER A 561 4.32 -18.83 -37.27
N GLY A 562 3.45 -17.86 -37.54
CA GLY A 562 3.08 -17.50 -38.91
C GLY A 562 1.98 -16.45 -38.98
N ASN A 563 1.74 -16.00 -40.21
CA ASN A 563 0.61 -15.15 -40.57
C ASN A 563 -0.37 -15.97 -41.39
N PHE A 564 -1.64 -15.93 -41.01
CA PHE A 564 -2.71 -16.76 -41.58
C PHE A 564 -3.83 -15.86 -42.08
N THR A 565 -4.25 -16.04 -43.32
CA THR A 565 -5.45 -15.42 -43.89
C THR A 565 -6.65 -16.35 -43.70
N GLU A 566 -7.87 -15.82 -43.74
CA GLU A 566 -9.12 -16.63 -43.64
C GLU A 566 -9.22 -17.38 -42.30
N THR A 567 -8.87 -16.69 -41.21
CA THR A 567 -9.01 -17.22 -39.86
C THR A 567 -10.45 -17.01 -39.33
N ASP A 568 -11.17 -18.10 -39.11
CA ASP A 568 -12.53 -18.10 -38.54
C ASP A 568 -12.51 -18.31 -37.03
N THR A 569 -11.63 -19.20 -36.56
CA THR A 569 -11.50 -19.54 -35.15
C THR A 569 -10.04 -19.73 -34.73
N LEU A 570 -9.74 -19.33 -33.50
CA LEU A 570 -8.46 -19.59 -32.83
C LEU A 570 -8.74 -20.11 -31.42
N TRP A 571 -8.00 -21.11 -30.97
CA TRP A 571 -8.08 -21.63 -29.61
C TRP A 571 -6.69 -21.77 -28.99
N HIS A 572 -6.52 -21.26 -27.78
CA HIS A 572 -5.28 -21.42 -27.02
C HIS A 572 -5.53 -21.33 -25.51
N GLY A 573 -4.95 -22.25 -24.74
CA GLY A 573 -4.88 -22.15 -23.28
C GLY A 573 -6.25 -21.96 -22.59
N GLY A 574 -7.30 -22.61 -23.10
CA GLY A 574 -8.66 -22.51 -22.55
C GLY A 574 -9.49 -21.34 -23.07
N THR A 575 -8.95 -20.51 -23.97
CA THR A 575 -9.63 -19.34 -24.55
C THR A 575 -9.87 -19.56 -26.04
N GLY A 576 -11.11 -19.33 -26.48
CA GLY A 576 -11.52 -19.37 -27.87
C GLY A 576 -11.81 -17.99 -28.42
N TYR A 577 -11.39 -17.75 -29.65
CA TYR A 577 -11.66 -16.54 -30.42
C TYR A 577 -12.41 -16.97 -31.68
N THR A 578 -13.50 -16.26 -31.98
CA THR A 578 -14.25 -16.43 -33.21
C THR A 578 -14.40 -15.09 -33.88
N PHE A 579 -14.37 -15.10 -35.20
CA PHE A 579 -14.45 -13.88 -35.97
C PHE A 579 -15.61 -13.89 -36.96
N PRO A 580 -16.20 -12.72 -37.27
CA PRO A 580 -17.25 -12.63 -38.28
C PRO A 580 -16.75 -13.09 -39.67
N PRO A 581 -17.46 -14.00 -40.37
CA PRO A 581 -17.03 -14.53 -41.66
C PRO A 581 -16.93 -13.48 -42.78
N ASP A 582 -17.60 -12.34 -42.61
CA ASP A 582 -17.65 -11.23 -43.56
C ASP A 582 -16.50 -10.22 -43.40
N GLN A 583 -15.61 -10.44 -42.41
CA GLN A 583 -14.42 -9.62 -42.20
C GLN A 583 -13.19 -10.36 -42.72
N ALA A 584 -12.44 -9.74 -43.63
CA ALA A 584 -11.15 -10.26 -44.07
C ALA A 584 -10.17 -10.18 -42.89
N ILE A 585 -9.86 -11.33 -42.29
CA ILE A 585 -9.06 -11.41 -41.07
C ILE A 585 -7.76 -12.14 -41.32
N SER A 586 -6.68 -11.46 -40.94
CA SER A 586 -5.35 -12.03 -40.87
C SER A 586 -4.96 -12.18 -39.40
N ALA A 587 -4.71 -13.41 -38.96
CA ALA A 587 -4.19 -13.68 -37.63
C ALA A 587 -2.67 -13.89 -37.70
N SER A 588 -1.95 -13.39 -36.70
CA SER A 588 -0.54 -13.68 -36.51
C SER A 588 -0.37 -14.44 -35.19
N VAL A 589 0.35 -15.56 -35.23
CA VAL A 589 0.74 -16.33 -34.05
C VAL A 589 2.26 -16.34 -34.00
N SER A 590 2.83 -15.92 -32.87
CA SER A 590 4.28 -15.77 -32.67
C SER A 590 4.81 -16.66 -31.56
#